data_AF-A0A952LUX1-F1
#
_entry.id   AF-A0A952LUX1-F1
#
_cell.length_a   1.000
_cell.length_b   1.000
_cell.length_c   1.000
_cell.angle_alpha   90.00
_cell.angle_beta   90.00
_cell.angle_gamma   90.00
#
_symmetry.space_group_name_H-M   'P 1'
#
loop_
_entity.id
_entity.type
_entity.pdbx_description
1 polymer ?
#
loop_
_entity_poly.entity_id
_entity_poly.type
_entity_poly.pdbx_seq_one_letter_code
_entity_poly.pdbx_strand_id
1 'polypeptide(L)'
;MTEFLIAAPVLLLLGLGTIQMVLIYNAKTTVNYATFEAARTGAVNHAQLDPMREELGLRLAPLLGGDGTAEKAAAAIVASKAHTLDPIRTRIEIINPTLEAFTDWGRFNEAAGKTAIPNAHLLHKDAMEIGQASGLNLHDANILKVAVTHGVKMNIPIIAPLLVSSLSRVDPHNSEFYSRSLFPVTSVATVRMQSDAWQNEAMISVVATPGGTGDSAFVDMADSMMPLPDSINEQDCDSNHGLPKDMPLLTGEEIATGMCIVADLSYGEPGSSSALTVEHQAGCS
;
A
#
# COMPACT_ATOMS: atom_id res chain seq x y z
N MET A 1 11.12 36.97 -35.34
CA MET A 1 10.60 37.52 -34.04
C MET A 1 9.25 36.92 -33.70
N THR A 2 8.39 36.70 -34.69
CA THR A 2 7.10 36.01 -34.60
C THR A 2 7.23 34.54 -34.18
N GLU A 3 8.30 33.86 -34.58
CA GLU A 3 8.58 32.46 -34.25
C GLU A 3 8.76 32.27 -32.73
N PHE A 4 9.53 33.16 -32.10
CA PHE A 4 9.73 33.14 -30.65
C PHE A 4 8.43 33.47 -29.90
N LEU A 5 7.63 34.40 -30.43
CA LEU A 5 6.36 34.80 -29.83
C LEU A 5 5.35 33.64 -29.78
N ILE A 6 5.43 32.69 -30.72
CA ILE A 6 4.57 31.50 -30.75
C ILE A 6 5.22 30.33 -30.00
N ALA A 7 6.53 30.11 -30.19
CA ALA A 7 7.22 28.96 -29.60
C ALA A 7 7.40 29.09 -28.07
N ALA A 8 7.71 30.28 -27.57
CA ALA A 8 7.95 30.51 -26.14
C ALA A 8 6.75 30.13 -25.23
N PRO A 9 5.50 30.57 -25.49
CA PRO A 9 4.37 30.19 -24.64
C PRO A 9 4.04 28.70 -24.72
N VAL A 10 4.23 28.07 -25.88
CA VAL A 10 4.01 26.62 -26.03
C VAL A 10 5.04 25.83 -25.24
N LEU A 11 6.32 26.18 -25.34
CA LEU A 11 7.39 25.55 -24.56
C LEU A 11 7.21 25.77 -23.06
N LEU A 12 6.75 26.96 -22.64
CA LEU A 12 6.45 27.26 -21.25
C LEU A 12 5.31 26.40 -20.71
N LEU A 13 4.21 26.25 -21.46
CA LEU A 13 3.08 25.40 -21.05
C LEU A 13 3.49 23.93 -20.96
N LEU A 14 4.29 23.44 -21.90
CA LEU A 14 4.84 22.09 -21.83
C LEU A 14 5.74 21.91 -20.60
N GLY A 15 6.64 22.85 -20.31
CA GLY A 15 7.50 22.79 -19.13
C GLY A 15 6.72 22.83 -17.80
N LEU A 16 5.70 23.69 -17.68
CA LEU A 16 4.85 23.73 -16.50
C LEU A 16 3.98 22.47 -16.37
N GLY A 17 3.50 21.94 -17.50
CA GLY A 17 2.72 20.70 -17.56
C GLY A 17 3.54 19.49 -17.11
N THR A 18 4.79 19.35 -17.55
CA THR A 18 5.66 18.25 -17.12
C THR A 18 5.97 18.34 -15.63
N ILE A 19 6.26 19.53 -15.10
CA ILE A 19 6.46 19.73 -13.64
C ILE A 19 5.20 19.31 -12.86
N GLN A 20 4.01 19.71 -13.31
CA GLN A 20 2.75 19.32 -12.66
C GLN A 20 2.54 17.80 -12.68
N MET A 21 2.89 17.11 -13.77
CA MET A 21 2.84 15.65 -13.86
C MET A 21 3.83 14.97 -12.90
N VAL A 22 5.06 15.49 -12.79
CA VAL A 22 6.05 14.99 -11.84
C VAL A 22 5.55 15.11 -10.40
N LEU A 23 4.91 16.23 -10.04
CA LEU A 23 4.32 16.41 -8.70
C LEU A 23 3.18 15.42 -8.43
N ILE A 24 2.31 15.19 -9.41
CA ILE A 24 1.23 14.19 -9.29
C ILE A 24 1.81 12.78 -9.15
N TYR A 25 2.86 12.46 -9.90
CA TYR A 25 3.52 11.17 -9.83
C TYR A 25 4.16 10.93 -8.45
N ASN A 26 4.84 11.94 -7.90
CA ASN A 26 5.38 11.87 -6.54
C ASN A 26 4.26 11.61 -5.52
N ALA A 27 3.14 12.31 -5.64
CA ALA A 27 1.99 12.10 -4.78
C ALA A 27 1.39 10.70 -4.94
N LYS A 28 1.34 10.15 -6.17
CA LYS A 28 0.90 8.77 -6.43
C LYS A 28 1.77 7.74 -5.71
N THR A 29 3.09 7.90 -5.71
CA THR A 29 3.98 7.02 -4.95
C THR A 29 3.67 7.06 -3.45
N THR A 30 3.44 8.24 -2.88
CA THR A 30 3.05 8.37 -1.46
C THR A 30 1.68 7.73 -1.19
N VAL A 31 0.68 7.94 -2.04
CA VAL A 31 -0.65 7.33 -1.90
C VAL A 31 -0.56 5.81 -2.02
N ASN A 32 0.26 5.28 -2.92
CA ASN A 32 0.50 3.83 -3.05
C ASN A 32 1.07 3.23 -1.77
N TYR A 33 2.12 3.85 -1.23
CA TYR A 33 2.71 3.41 0.02
C TYR A 33 1.72 3.51 1.19
N ALA A 34 0.99 4.62 1.28
CA ALA A 34 -0.03 4.83 2.31
C ALA A 34 -1.17 3.81 2.22
N THR A 35 -1.57 3.42 1.01
CA THR A 35 -2.63 2.42 0.76
C THR A 35 -2.17 1.02 1.15
N PHE A 36 -0.91 0.68 0.88
CA PHE A 36 -0.32 -0.58 1.32
C PHE A 36 -0.24 -0.70 2.84
N GLU A 37 0.27 0.34 3.53
CA GLU A 37 0.32 0.35 5.01
C GLU A 37 -1.08 0.36 5.63
N ALA A 38 -2.04 1.08 5.03
CA ALA A 38 -3.43 1.02 5.44
C ALA A 38 -3.99 -0.42 5.30
N ALA A 39 -3.77 -1.08 4.16
CA ALA A 39 -4.20 -2.47 3.96
C ALA A 39 -3.52 -3.43 4.95
N ARG A 40 -2.23 -3.24 5.24
CA ARG A 40 -1.51 -4.04 6.26
C ARG A 40 -2.12 -3.86 7.66
N THR A 41 -2.40 -2.61 8.05
CA THR A 41 -3.09 -2.30 9.31
C THR A 41 -4.50 -2.89 9.33
N GLY A 42 -5.22 -2.87 8.21
CA GLY A 42 -6.52 -3.53 8.07
C GLY A 42 -6.44 -5.05 8.23
N ALA A 43 -5.41 -5.69 7.68
CA ALA A 43 -5.22 -7.13 7.73
C ALA A 43 -5.09 -7.67 9.17
N VAL A 44 -4.49 -6.89 10.08
CA VAL A 44 -4.35 -7.25 11.51
C VAL A 44 -5.48 -6.73 12.39
N ASN A 45 -6.26 -5.75 11.92
CA ASN A 45 -7.36 -5.12 12.68
C ASN A 45 -8.73 -5.45 12.07
N HIS A 46 -8.95 -6.71 11.69
CA HIS A 46 -10.26 -7.22 11.26
C HIS A 46 -10.89 -6.51 10.06
N ALA A 47 -10.06 -6.00 9.14
CA ALA A 47 -10.48 -5.19 8.00
C ALA A 47 -11.30 -3.94 8.37
N GLN A 48 -11.12 -3.40 9.59
CA GLN A 48 -11.85 -2.22 10.05
C GLN A 48 -11.38 -0.94 9.36
N LEU A 49 -12.33 -0.07 9.04
CA LEU A 49 -12.04 1.17 8.33
C LEU A 49 -11.32 2.21 9.19
N ASP A 50 -11.61 2.30 10.48
CA ASP A 50 -11.05 3.34 11.34
C ASP A 50 -9.52 3.21 11.54
N PRO A 51 -8.97 2.02 11.86
CA PRO A 51 -7.52 1.83 11.90
C PRO A 51 -6.84 2.10 10.55
N MET A 52 -7.49 1.70 9.44
CA MET A 52 -6.97 1.96 8.10
C MET A 52 -6.92 3.46 7.78
N ARG A 53 -7.96 4.21 8.13
CA ARG A 53 -8.03 5.68 7.95
C ARG A 53 -6.97 6.41 8.75
N GLU A 54 -6.71 5.96 9.97
CA GLU A 54 -5.68 6.55 10.83
C GLU A 54 -4.29 6.35 10.23
N GLU A 55 -3.95 5.12 9.82
CA GLU A 55 -2.66 4.80 9.21
C GLU A 55 -2.51 5.52 7.86
N LEU A 56 -3.56 5.52 7.04
CA LEU A 56 -3.57 6.26 5.78
C LEU A 56 -3.29 7.76 6.02
N GLY A 57 -3.97 8.37 6.99
CA GLY A 57 -3.78 9.79 7.33
C GLY A 57 -2.35 10.07 7.81
N LEU A 58 -1.76 9.18 8.59
CA LEU A 58 -0.36 9.30 9.02
C LEU A 58 0.60 9.26 7.82
N ARG A 59 0.39 8.34 6.88
CA ARG A 59 1.27 8.14 5.71
C ARG A 59 1.07 9.17 4.60
N LEU A 60 -0.09 9.83 4.55
CA LEU A 60 -0.36 10.94 3.64
C LEU A 60 0.19 12.29 4.15
N ALA A 61 0.62 12.39 5.41
CA ALA A 61 1.14 13.63 5.99
C ALA A 61 2.24 14.32 5.17
N PRO A 62 3.19 13.60 4.54
CA PRO A 62 4.22 14.22 3.68
C PRO A 62 3.67 15.01 2.49
N LEU A 63 2.45 14.71 2.01
CA LEU A 63 1.82 15.45 0.91
C LEU A 63 1.45 16.90 1.28
N LEU A 64 1.25 17.16 2.57
CA LEU A 64 0.98 18.51 3.07
C LEU A 64 2.28 19.31 3.27
N GLY A 65 3.42 18.62 3.32
CA GLY A 65 4.74 19.21 3.48
C GLY A 65 4.96 19.83 4.85
N GLY A 66 5.98 20.69 4.92
CA GLY A 66 6.40 21.40 6.11
C GLY A 66 7.74 22.11 5.88
N ASP A 67 8.18 22.85 6.88
CA ASP A 67 9.51 23.50 6.91
C ASP A 67 10.59 22.59 7.53
N GLY A 68 10.28 21.30 7.74
CA GLY A 68 11.14 20.34 8.40
C GLY A 68 11.12 20.41 9.93
N THR A 69 10.35 21.34 10.52
CA THR A 69 10.18 21.40 11.97
C THR A 69 9.21 20.34 12.48
N ALA A 70 9.42 19.90 13.74
CA ALA A 70 8.53 18.95 14.39
C ALA A 70 7.10 19.50 14.55
N GLU A 71 6.94 20.80 14.76
CA GLU A 71 5.64 21.45 14.91
C GLU A 71 4.82 21.39 13.61
N LYS A 72 5.43 21.74 12.47
CA LYS A 72 4.76 21.63 11.17
C LYS A 72 4.51 20.18 10.78
N ALA A 73 5.41 19.26 11.10
CA ALA A 73 5.19 17.84 10.86
C ALA A 73 3.98 17.32 11.67
N ALA A 74 3.87 17.68 12.95
CA ALA A 74 2.72 17.33 13.77
C ALA A 74 1.41 17.92 13.22
N ALA A 75 1.43 19.20 12.82
CA ALA A 75 0.29 19.85 12.19
C ALA A 75 -0.13 19.17 10.87
N ALA A 76 0.85 18.76 10.05
CA ALA A 76 0.60 18.02 8.81
C ALA A 76 -0.03 16.65 9.07
N ILE A 77 0.42 15.91 10.10
CA ILE A 77 -0.20 14.64 10.48
C ILE A 77 -1.67 14.84 10.87
N VAL A 78 -1.95 15.83 11.72
CA VAL A 78 -3.33 16.12 12.17
C VAL A 78 -4.22 16.53 10.98
N ALA A 79 -3.74 17.43 10.14
CA ALA A 79 -4.48 17.87 8.95
C ALA A 79 -4.72 16.72 7.96
N SER A 80 -3.73 15.84 7.78
CA SER A 80 -3.83 14.68 6.90
C SER A 80 -4.84 13.66 7.41
N LYS A 81 -4.84 13.37 8.73
CA LYS A 81 -5.89 12.55 9.35
C LYS A 81 -7.28 13.17 9.19
N ALA A 82 -7.42 14.49 9.27
CA ALA A 82 -8.70 15.14 8.99
C ALA A 82 -9.12 14.99 7.51
N HIS A 83 -8.17 15.01 6.56
CA HIS A 83 -8.47 14.80 5.15
C HIS A 83 -8.90 13.36 4.81
N THR A 84 -8.53 12.36 5.61
CA THR A 84 -9.00 10.97 5.40
C THR A 84 -10.43 10.76 5.89
N LEU A 85 -10.94 11.66 6.73
CA LEU A 85 -12.34 11.68 7.19
C LEU A 85 -13.26 12.44 6.24
N ASP A 86 -12.73 13.34 5.40
CA ASP A 86 -13.52 14.07 4.39
C ASP A 86 -13.76 13.18 3.15
N PRO A 87 -14.99 12.67 2.93
CA PRO A 87 -15.29 11.78 1.80
C PRO A 87 -15.12 12.45 0.43
N ILE A 88 -15.06 13.79 0.40
CA ILE A 88 -14.86 14.58 -0.82
C ILE A 88 -13.34 14.70 -1.15
N ARG A 89 -12.46 14.34 -0.21
CA ARG A 89 -11.00 14.33 -0.41
C ARG A 89 -10.41 12.94 -0.47
N THR A 90 -10.92 12.03 0.36
CA THR A 90 -10.39 10.67 0.45
C THR A 90 -11.55 9.69 0.49
N ARG A 91 -11.54 8.75 -0.44
CA ARG A 91 -12.46 7.61 -0.48
C ARG A 91 -11.65 6.35 -0.24
N ILE A 92 -12.12 5.50 0.67
CA ILE A 92 -11.52 4.21 0.97
C ILE A 92 -12.62 3.17 0.79
N GLU A 93 -12.34 2.18 -0.04
CA GLU A 93 -13.28 1.13 -0.43
C GLU A 93 -12.62 -0.22 -0.23
N ILE A 94 -13.32 -1.15 0.43
CA ILE A 94 -12.87 -2.53 0.55
C ILE A 94 -13.51 -3.30 -0.60
N ILE A 95 -12.70 -3.64 -1.60
CA ILE A 95 -13.12 -4.41 -2.77
C ILE A 95 -13.30 -5.88 -2.39
N ASN A 96 -12.45 -6.40 -1.51
CA ASN A 96 -12.52 -7.76 -0.99
C ASN A 96 -12.02 -7.76 0.46
N PRO A 97 -12.68 -8.44 1.42
CA PRO A 97 -13.83 -9.34 1.26
C PRO A 97 -15.12 -8.60 0.87
N THR A 98 -15.93 -9.21 0.00
CA THR A 98 -17.23 -8.66 -0.42
C THR A 98 -18.34 -9.01 0.56
N LEU A 99 -19.46 -8.30 0.53
CA LEU A 99 -20.61 -8.61 1.39
C LEU A 99 -21.17 -10.03 1.16
N GLU A 100 -21.12 -10.52 -0.07
CA GLU A 100 -21.51 -11.88 -0.45
C GLU A 100 -20.52 -12.93 0.09
N ALA A 101 -19.24 -12.57 0.26
CA ALA A 101 -18.28 -13.48 0.88
C ALA A 101 -18.65 -13.74 2.35
N PHE A 102 -19.27 -12.77 3.03
CA PHE A 102 -19.82 -12.98 4.38
C PHE A 102 -21.06 -13.87 4.39
N THR A 103 -21.86 -13.90 3.32
CA THR A 103 -23.01 -14.82 3.26
C THR A 103 -22.58 -16.27 3.09
N ASP A 104 -21.48 -16.52 2.36
CA ASP A 104 -20.97 -17.88 2.14
C ASP A 104 -20.07 -18.35 3.29
N TRP A 105 -19.15 -17.50 3.73
CA TRP A 105 -18.05 -17.88 4.63
C TRP A 105 -18.13 -17.24 6.02
N GLY A 106 -19.06 -16.31 6.22
CA GLY A 106 -19.22 -15.60 7.48
C GLY A 106 -19.70 -16.51 8.61
N ARG A 107 -19.00 -16.44 9.74
CA ARG A 107 -19.34 -17.16 10.98
C ARG A 107 -19.54 -16.13 12.08
N PHE A 108 -20.53 -16.33 12.93
CA PHE A 108 -20.70 -15.46 14.10
C PHE A 108 -19.54 -15.67 15.06
N ASN A 109 -18.77 -14.62 15.32
CA ASN A 109 -17.70 -14.63 16.30
C ASN A 109 -18.26 -14.12 17.63
N GLU A 110 -18.44 -15.03 18.59
CA GLU A 110 -19.02 -14.72 19.91
C GLU A 110 -18.18 -13.72 20.71
N ALA A 111 -16.84 -13.76 20.57
CA ALA A 111 -15.95 -12.86 21.29
C ALA A 111 -16.06 -11.41 20.78
N ALA A 112 -16.34 -11.22 19.49
CA ALA A 112 -16.50 -9.91 18.87
C ALA A 112 -17.97 -9.45 18.76
N GLY A 113 -18.93 -10.36 18.89
CA GLY A 113 -20.35 -10.10 18.65
C GLY A 113 -20.67 -9.73 17.20
N LYS A 114 -19.84 -10.16 16.24
CA LYS A 114 -19.94 -9.78 14.81
C LYS A 114 -19.79 -11.00 13.90
N THR A 115 -20.39 -10.93 12.72
CA THR A 115 -20.13 -11.89 11.63
C THR A 115 -18.74 -11.65 11.06
N ALA A 116 -17.93 -12.70 11.03
CA ALA A 116 -16.55 -12.63 10.61
C ALA A 116 -16.17 -13.77 9.65
N ILE A 117 -15.32 -13.48 8.67
CA ILE A 117 -14.67 -14.51 7.86
C ILE A 117 -13.45 -14.99 8.65
N PRO A 118 -13.38 -16.28 9.02
CA PRO A 118 -12.32 -16.78 9.89
C PRO A 118 -10.97 -16.84 9.17
N ASN A 119 -9.90 -16.45 9.86
CA ASN A 119 -8.51 -16.55 9.39
C ASN A 119 -7.75 -17.76 9.94
N ALA A 120 -8.35 -18.51 10.86
CA ALA A 120 -7.70 -19.66 11.48
C ALA A 120 -7.80 -20.93 10.60
N HIS A 121 -6.72 -21.73 10.61
CA HIS A 121 -6.65 -23.05 9.98
C HIS A 121 -6.97 -23.10 8.48
N LEU A 122 -6.72 -22.02 7.73
CA LEU A 122 -7.02 -21.95 6.29
C LEU A 122 -6.42 -23.12 5.50
N LEU A 123 -5.21 -23.55 5.84
CA LEU A 123 -4.53 -24.69 5.21
C LEU A 123 -5.35 -25.99 5.23
N HIS A 124 -6.21 -26.18 6.23
CA HIS A 124 -7.04 -27.37 6.39
C HIS A 124 -8.45 -27.20 5.79
N LYS A 125 -8.69 -26.10 5.08
CA LYS A 125 -9.98 -25.81 4.44
C LYS A 125 -9.91 -26.20 2.97
N ASP A 126 -11.01 -26.70 2.45
CA ASP A 126 -11.08 -27.14 1.07
C ASP A 126 -10.99 -25.94 0.12
N ALA A 127 -9.86 -25.79 -0.56
CA ALA A 127 -9.64 -24.70 -1.51
C ALA A 127 -10.53 -24.79 -2.77
N MET A 128 -11.16 -25.94 -3.00
CA MET A 128 -12.08 -26.18 -4.12
C MET A 128 -13.53 -25.85 -3.78
N GLU A 129 -13.86 -25.61 -2.51
CA GLU A 129 -15.20 -25.18 -2.12
C GLU A 129 -15.38 -23.70 -2.51
N ILE A 130 -16.35 -23.44 -3.37
CA ILE A 130 -16.65 -22.10 -3.89
C ILE A 130 -18.00 -21.66 -3.34
N GLY A 131 -18.04 -20.46 -2.77
CA GLY A 131 -19.25 -19.85 -2.24
C GLY A 131 -20.26 -19.54 -3.34
N GLN A 132 -21.55 -19.81 -3.10
CA GLN A 132 -22.58 -19.65 -4.13
C GLN A 132 -22.95 -18.19 -4.38
N ALA A 133 -22.88 -17.33 -3.36
CA ALA A 133 -23.21 -15.91 -3.49
C ALA A 133 -22.03 -15.07 -3.99
N SER A 134 -20.83 -15.35 -3.47
CA SER A 134 -19.61 -14.59 -3.76
C SER A 134 -18.85 -15.11 -4.99
N GLY A 135 -18.97 -16.40 -5.31
CA GLY A 135 -18.13 -17.05 -6.31
C GLY A 135 -16.66 -17.18 -5.88
N LEU A 136 -16.35 -16.96 -4.60
CA LEU A 136 -15.00 -17.01 -4.04
C LEU A 136 -14.83 -18.26 -3.17
N ASN A 137 -13.62 -18.82 -3.15
CA ASN A 137 -13.23 -19.77 -2.11
C ASN A 137 -12.89 -19.02 -0.81
N LEU A 138 -12.80 -19.75 0.30
CA LEU A 138 -12.46 -19.16 1.60
C LEU A 138 -11.09 -18.46 1.61
N HIS A 139 -10.11 -18.93 0.85
CA HIS A 139 -8.76 -18.36 0.81
C HIS A 139 -8.71 -17.01 0.10
N ASP A 140 -9.50 -16.86 -0.96
CA ASP A 140 -9.64 -15.64 -1.75
C ASP A 140 -10.52 -14.64 -1.01
N ALA A 141 -11.60 -15.10 -0.37
CA ALA A 141 -12.39 -14.30 0.56
C ALA A 141 -11.55 -13.77 1.74
N ASN A 142 -10.40 -14.38 2.04
CA ASN A 142 -9.47 -13.97 3.10
C ASN A 142 -8.31 -13.07 2.62
N ILE A 143 -8.44 -12.49 1.43
CA ILE A 143 -7.51 -11.48 0.92
C ILE A 143 -8.16 -10.11 1.11
N LEU A 144 -7.47 -9.20 1.79
CA LEU A 144 -7.90 -7.82 1.88
C LEU A 144 -7.43 -7.05 0.65
N LYS A 145 -8.37 -6.62 -0.19
CA LYS A 145 -8.14 -5.72 -1.33
C LYS A 145 -8.80 -4.38 -1.04
N VAL A 146 -8.00 -3.34 -0.88
CA VAL A 146 -8.45 -1.97 -0.58
C VAL A 146 -8.13 -1.07 -1.74
N ALA A 147 -9.11 -0.27 -2.17
CA ALA A 147 -8.91 0.86 -3.06
C ALA A 147 -9.00 2.17 -2.28
N VAL A 148 -8.05 3.05 -2.52
CA VAL A 148 -8.03 4.40 -1.95
C VAL A 148 -7.95 5.40 -3.09
N THR A 149 -8.90 6.33 -3.13
CA THR A 149 -8.86 7.49 -4.02
C THR A 149 -8.63 8.74 -3.18
N HIS A 150 -7.50 9.41 -3.39
CA HIS A 150 -7.13 10.63 -2.67
C HIS A 150 -6.95 11.80 -3.62
N GLY A 151 -7.56 12.94 -3.30
CA GLY A 151 -7.46 14.18 -4.07
C GLY A 151 -6.16 14.94 -3.76
N VAL A 152 -5.26 15.01 -4.74
CA VAL A 152 -4.00 15.75 -4.63
C VAL A 152 -4.18 17.17 -5.17
N LYS A 153 -3.70 18.19 -4.44
CA LYS A 153 -3.79 19.58 -4.87
C LYS A 153 -2.90 19.85 -6.09
N MET A 154 -3.47 20.46 -7.13
CA MET A 154 -2.70 21.01 -8.25
C MET A 154 -2.12 22.37 -7.86
N ASN A 155 -0.79 22.47 -7.80
CA ASN A 155 -0.09 23.66 -7.31
C ASN A 155 0.35 24.61 -8.42
N ILE A 156 0.52 24.12 -9.66
CA ILE A 156 1.08 24.93 -10.75
C ILE A 156 0.02 25.89 -11.32
N PRO A 157 0.26 27.21 -11.27
CA PRO A 157 -0.66 28.19 -11.83
C PRO A 157 -0.80 27.99 -13.35
N ILE A 158 -1.94 28.36 -13.94
CA ILE A 158 -2.32 28.14 -15.35
C ILE A 158 -2.63 26.68 -15.70
N ILE A 159 -1.82 25.72 -15.27
CA ILE A 159 -2.04 24.30 -15.57
C ILE A 159 -3.26 23.75 -14.84
N ALA A 160 -3.44 24.09 -13.56
CA ALA A 160 -4.58 23.63 -12.77
C ALA A 160 -5.96 23.94 -13.41
N PRO A 161 -6.30 25.19 -13.78
CA PRO A 161 -7.59 25.49 -14.40
C PRO A 161 -7.75 24.86 -15.80
N LEU A 162 -6.65 24.69 -16.55
CA LEU A 162 -6.67 24.00 -17.85
C LEU A 162 -7.07 22.53 -17.66
N LEU A 163 -6.41 21.83 -16.72
CA LEU A 163 -6.71 20.43 -16.41
C LEU A 163 -8.12 20.24 -15.87
N VAL A 164 -8.60 21.10 -14.96
CA VAL A 164 -9.97 21.04 -14.43
C VAL A 164 -11.01 21.16 -15.56
N SER A 165 -10.84 22.11 -16.47
CA SER A 165 -11.74 22.31 -17.62
C SER A 165 -11.73 21.12 -18.60
N SER A 166 -10.58 20.49 -18.79
CA SER A 166 -10.46 19.31 -19.66
C SER A 166 -11.02 18.06 -19.00
N LEU A 167 -10.60 17.75 -17.77
CA LEU A 167 -10.91 16.51 -17.07
C LEU A 167 -12.37 16.43 -16.62
N SER A 168 -13.00 17.54 -16.24
CA SER A 168 -14.44 17.55 -15.93
C SER A 168 -15.34 17.11 -17.09
N ARG A 169 -14.86 17.15 -18.34
CA ARG A 169 -15.59 16.65 -19.52
C ARG A 169 -15.30 15.18 -19.82
N VAL A 170 -14.08 14.72 -19.50
CA VAL A 170 -13.61 13.37 -19.83
C VAL A 170 -13.99 12.37 -18.74
N ASP A 171 -13.96 12.81 -17.48
CA ASP A 171 -14.28 12.01 -16.31
C ASP A 171 -15.32 12.74 -15.43
N PRO A 172 -16.62 12.60 -15.74
CA PRO A 172 -17.68 13.21 -14.95
C PRO A 172 -17.83 12.58 -13.55
N HIS A 173 -17.38 11.34 -13.35
CA HIS A 173 -17.55 10.62 -12.10
C HIS A 173 -16.72 11.24 -10.97
N ASN A 174 -15.53 11.75 -11.30
CA ASN A 174 -14.64 12.44 -10.36
C ASN A 174 -14.79 13.98 -10.36
N SER A 175 -15.90 14.51 -10.88
CA SER A 175 -16.15 15.95 -10.99
C SER A 175 -16.06 16.71 -9.66
N GLU A 176 -16.40 16.07 -8.54
CA GLU A 176 -16.28 16.65 -7.20
C GLU A 176 -14.84 17.03 -6.85
N PHE A 177 -13.85 16.21 -7.22
CA PHE A 177 -12.44 16.49 -6.99
C PHE A 177 -11.98 17.70 -7.82
N TYR A 178 -12.34 17.73 -9.11
CA TYR A 178 -11.92 18.79 -10.02
C TYR A 178 -12.49 20.16 -9.63
N SER A 179 -13.70 20.20 -9.07
CA SER A 179 -14.32 21.44 -8.58
C SER A 179 -13.51 22.16 -7.48
N ARG A 180 -12.64 21.40 -6.78
CA ARG A 180 -11.75 21.90 -5.71
C ARG A 180 -10.29 22.01 -6.14
N SER A 181 -10.01 21.92 -7.44
CA SER A 181 -8.65 21.85 -8.00
C SER A 181 -7.83 20.70 -7.43
N LEU A 182 -8.49 19.57 -7.15
CA LEU A 182 -7.86 18.31 -6.75
C LEU A 182 -7.81 17.37 -7.95
N PHE A 183 -6.68 16.70 -8.11
CA PHE A 183 -6.51 15.59 -9.05
C PHE A 183 -6.71 14.28 -8.29
N PRO A 184 -7.71 13.45 -8.64
CA PRO A 184 -7.95 12.18 -7.98
C PRO A 184 -6.83 11.19 -8.32
N VAL A 185 -6.17 10.66 -7.30
CA VAL A 185 -5.17 9.61 -7.43
C VAL A 185 -5.71 8.36 -6.77
N THR A 186 -5.94 7.33 -7.57
CA THR A 186 -6.41 6.02 -7.10
C THR A 186 -5.22 5.08 -6.92
N SER A 187 -5.24 4.35 -5.82
CA SER A 187 -4.30 3.28 -5.50
C SER A 187 -5.06 2.06 -5.00
N VAL A 188 -4.53 0.87 -5.32
CA VAL A 188 -5.08 -0.40 -4.86
C VAL A 188 -3.98 -1.20 -4.20
N ALA A 189 -4.25 -1.74 -3.01
CA ALA A 189 -3.36 -2.66 -2.32
C ALA A 189 -4.07 -3.96 -1.98
N THR A 190 -3.34 -5.06 -2.09
CA THR A 190 -3.83 -6.40 -1.79
C THR A 190 -2.91 -7.04 -0.76
N VAL A 191 -3.46 -7.46 0.38
CA VAL A 191 -2.72 -8.06 1.51
C VAL A 191 -3.49 -9.28 2.02
N ARG A 192 -2.76 -10.33 2.45
CA ARG A 192 -3.37 -11.47 3.15
C ARG A 192 -3.80 -11.04 4.55
N MET A 193 -5.04 -11.32 4.93
CA MET A 193 -5.50 -11.07 6.29
C MET A 193 -4.64 -11.83 7.32
N GLN A 194 -4.46 -11.22 8.49
CA GLN A 194 -3.77 -11.78 9.65
C GLN A 194 -4.72 -11.92 10.84
N SER A 195 -5.98 -11.54 10.67
CA SER A 195 -7.05 -11.55 11.66
C SER A 195 -8.36 -11.91 10.97
N ASP A 196 -9.40 -12.31 11.72
CA ASP A 196 -10.71 -12.57 11.13
C ASP A 196 -11.27 -11.27 10.53
N ALA A 197 -11.77 -11.28 9.29
CA ALA A 197 -12.36 -10.08 8.69
C ALA A 197 -13.76 -9.83 9.25
N TRP A 198 -14.06 -8.63 9.76
CA TRP A 198 -15.39 -8.30 10.28
C TRP A 198 -16.21 -7.55 9.24
N GLN A 199 -17.48 -7.91 9.11
CA GLN A 199 -18.40 -7.23 8.20
C GLN A 199 -18.52 -5.75 8.58
N ASN A 200 -18.35 -4.85 7.60
CA ASN A 200 -18.50 -3.42 7.79
C ASN A 200 -19.08 -2.74 6.54
N GLU A 201 -19.51 -1.49 6.71
CA GLU A 201 -20.20 -0.70 5.67
C GLU A 201 -19.29 -0.27 4.52
N ALA A 202 -17.97 -0.40 4.67
CA ALA A 202 -16.98 -0.03 3.66
C ALA A 202 -16.77 -1.12 2.59
N MET A 203 -17.31 -2.31 2.83
CA MET A 203 -17.22 -3.46 1.94
C MET A 203 -18.23 -3.36 0.82
N ILE A 204 -17.75 -3.54 -0.41
CA ILE A 204 -18.58 -3.47 -1.61
C ILE A 204 -19.33 -4.79 -1.82
N SER A 205 -20.57 -4.71 -2.30
CA SER A 205 -21.33 -5.85 -2.81
C SER A 205 -20.92 -6.15 -4.25
N VAL A 206 -20.76 -7.43 -4.59
CA VAL A 206 -20.51 -7.92 -5.97
C VAL A 206 -21.61 -7.46 -6.94
N VAL A 207 -22.81 -7.14 -6.44
CA VAL A 207 -23.95 -6.65 -7.25
C VAL A 207 -23.83 -5.16 -7.59
N ALA A 208 -22.89 -4.42 -6.99
CA ALA A 208 -22.57 -3.05 -7.38
C ALA A 208 -21.64 -3.03 -8.61
N THR A 209 -22.23 -3.23 -9.80
CA THR A 209 -22.10 -2.43 -11.04
C THR A 209 -22.11 -3.32 -12.30
N PRO A 210 -23.24 -3.45 -13.00
CA PRO A 210 -23.21 -3.73 -14.43
C PRO A 210 -22.73 -2.47 -15.14
N GLY A 211 -21.47 -2.46 -15.60
CA GLY A 211 -20.91 -1.34 -16.37
C GLY A 211 -19.91 -0.48 -15.60
N GLY A 212 -18.86 -1.10 -15.08
CA GLY A 212 -17.67 -0.42 -14.57
C GLY A 212 -16.44 -0.99 -15.24
N THR A 213 -16.33 -0.85 -16.57
CA THR A 213 -15.02 -0.89 -17.22
C THR A 213 -14.26 0.30 -16.66
N GLY A 214 -13.60 0.10 -15.52
CA GLY A 214 -12.67 1.02 -14.89
C GLY A 214 -11.38 1.16 -15.71
N ASP A 215 -11.52 1.26 -17.03
CA ASP A 215 -10.58 2.02 -17.85
C ASP A 215 -10.94 3.50 -17.62
N SER A 216 -10.77 3.97 -16.39
CA SER A 216 -10.54 5.38 -16.15
C SER A 216 -9.27 5.68 -16.93
N ALA A 217 -9.41 6.27 -18.13
CA ALA A 217 -8.36 6.60 -19.08
C ALA A 217 -7.01 6.72 -18.38
N PHE A 218 -6.34 5.58 -18.29
CA PHE A 218 -5.14 5.44 -17.50
C PHE A 218 -4.09 6.06 -18.40
N VAL A 219 -3.70 7.29 -18.11
CA VAL A 219 -2.41 7.76 -18.59
C VAL A 219 -1.39 6.96 -17.79
N ASP A 220 -1.17 5.71 -18.24
CA ASP A 220 -0.09 4.86 -17.77
C ASP A 220 1.20 5.40 -18.36
N MET A 221 1.67 6.51 -17.81
CA MET A 221 3.02 7.00 -18.07
C MET A 221 4.05 6.26 -17.20
N ALA A 222 3.65 5.18 -16.50
CA ALA A 222 4.55 4.35 -15.70
C ALA A 222 4.90 3.01 -16.36
N ASP A 223 4.16 2.55 -17.38
CA ASP A 223 4.46 1.31 -18.13
C ASP A 223 5.63 1.43 -19.13
N SER A 224 6.51 2.44 -18.93
CA SER A 224 7.77 2.59 -19.68
C SER A 224 9.00 2.40 -18.80
N MET A 225 8.86 1.88 -17.59
CA MET A 225 9.99 1.35 -16.84
C MET A 225 10.31 -0.05 -17.35
N MET A 226 11.57 -0.24 -17.77
CA MET A 226 12.12 -1.50 -18.26
C MET A 226 11.63 -2.69 -17.41
N PRO A 227 11.20 -3.79 -18.03
CA PRO A 227 10.93 -5.00 -17.27
C PRO A 227 12.21 -5.38 -16.53
N LEU A 228 12.09 -5.53 -15.20
CA LEU A 228 13.09 -6.24 -14.43
C LEU A 228 13.28 -7.61 -15.12
N PRO A 229 14.52 -8.07 -15.36
CA PRO A 229 14.74 -9.35 -16.01
C PRO A 229 14.03 -10.46 -15.22
N ASP A 230 13.13 -11.18 -15.90
CA ASP A 230 12.30 -12.29 -15.42
C ASP A 230 13.07 -13.57 -15.08
N SER A 231 14.32 -13.45 -14.64
CA SER A 231 15.10 -14.60 -14.19
C SER A 231 16.03 -14.19 -13.06
N ILE A 232 15.48 -14.09 -11.85
CA ILE A 232 16.30 -14.40 -10.67
C ILE A 232 16.49 -15.91 -10.73
N ASN A 233 17.63 -16.35 -11.23
CA ASN A 233 18.00 -17.75 -11.24
C ASN A 233 18.15 -18.18 -9.77
N GLU A 234 17.23 -19.01 -9.28
CA GLU A 234 17.17 -19.47 -7.88
C GLU A 234 18.43 -20.29 -7.47
N GLN A 235 19.33 -20.55 -8.43
CA GLN A 235 20.66 -21.12 -8.22
C GLN A 235 21.73 -20.16 -7.67
N ASP A 236 21.51 -18.84 -7.64
CA ASP A 236 22.57 -17.88 -7.22
C ASP A 236 22.57 -17.56 -5.70
N CYS A 237 21.63 -18.15 -4.95
CA CYS A 237 21.62 -18.09 -3.49
C CYS A 237 22.62 -19.06 -2.81
N ASP A 238 23.48 -19.74 -3.59
CA ASP A 238 24.50 -20.67 -3.10
C ASP A 238 25.94 -20.13 -3.23
N SER A 239 26.08 -18.81 -3.37
CA SER A 239 27.38 -18.16 -3.27
C SER A 239 27.78 -18.01 -1.79
N ASN A 240 29.04 -18.31 -1.48
CA ASN A 240 29.70 -18.26 -0.15
C ASN A 240 29.68 -16.87 0.55
N HIS A 241 28.84 -15.94 0.10
CA HIS A 241 28.67 -14.60 0.64
C HIS A 241 27.19 -14.26 0.97
N GLY A 242 26.29 -15.25 0.91
CA GLY A 242 24.97 -15.20 1.54
C GLY A 242 24.99 -15.74 2.97
N LEU A 243 24.03 -15.30 3.79
CA LEU A 243 23.83 -15.71 5.19
C LEU A 243 24.23 -17.18 5.46
N PRO A 244 24.91 -17.49 6.57
CA PRO A 244 25.23 -18.86 6.90
C PRO A 244 23.93 -19.68 6.93
N LYS A 245 23.86 -20.67 6.02
CA LYS A 245 22.94 -21.80 6.18
C LYS A 245 23.30 -22.40 7.54
N ASP A 246 22.30 -22.44 8.41
CA ASP A 246 22.40 -22.87 9.80
C ASP A 246 22.84 -21.75 10.76
N MET A 247 21.86 -20.98 11.21
CA MET A 247 21.92 -20.42 12.57
C MET A 247 22.06 -21.62 13.52
N PRO A 248 23.13 -21.72 14.34
CA PRO A 248 23.23 -22.82 15.27
C PRO A 248 22.12 -22.67 16.31
N LEU A 249 21.11 -23.53 16.22
CA LEU A 249 20.20 -23.77 17.33
C LEU A 249 21.06 -24.28 18.48
N LEU A 250 21.01 -23.60 19.64
CA LEU A 250 21.69 -24.04 20.86
C LEU A 250 21.48 -25.53 21.05
N THR A 251 22.57 -26.28 21.06
CA THR A 251 22.53 -27.73 21.29
C THR A 251 22.13 -27.99 22.74
N GLY A 252 21.48 -29.13 23.01
CA GLY A 252 20.94 -29.44 24.35
C GLY A 252 21.97 -29.42 25.49
N GLU A 253 23.26 -29.43 25.17
CA GLU A 253 24.38 -29.36 26.12
C GLU A 253 24.78 -27.92 26.50
N GLU A 254 24.54 -26.95 25.59
CA GLU A 254 24.79 -25.51 25.82
C GLU A 254 23.72 -24.89 26.73
N ILE A 255 22.48 -25.38 26.65
CA ILE A 255 21.37 -24.99 27.54
C ILE A 255 21.63 -25.47 28.99
N ALA A 256 22.33 -26.60 29.16
CA ALA A 256 22.63 -27.16 30.48
C ALA A 256 23.79 -26.46 31.20
N THR A 257 24.69 -25.80 30.45
CA THR A 257 25.91 -25.16 30.98
C THR A 257 25.85 -23.63 31.00
N GLY A 258 24.86 -23.01 30.35
CA GLY A 258 24.64 -21.56 30.40
C GLY A 258 25.67 -20.74 29.63
N MET A 259 26.39 -21.35 28.69
CA MET A 259 27.37 -20.68 27.83
C MET A 259 26.86 -20.64 26.39
N CYS A 260 26.87 -19.45 25.78
CA CYS A 260 26.51 -19.25 24.38
C CYS A 260 27.76 -18.81 23.60
N ILE A 261 28.01 -19.42 22.45
CA ILE A 261 29.10 -19.02 21.55
C ILE A 261 28.57 -17.87 20.69
N VAL A 262 29.08 -16.66 20.89
CA VAL A 262 28.77 -15.52 20.03
C VAL A 262 29.93 -15.37 19.05
N ALA A 263 29.72 -15.72 17.78
CA ALA A 263 30.67 -15.41 16.73
C ALA A 263 30.50 -13.94 16.35
N ASP A 264 31.55 -13.12 16.55
CA ASP A 264 31.54 -11.71 16.17
C ASP A 264 31.65 -11.60 14.63
N LEU A 265 30.52 -11.46 13.97
CA LEU A 265 30.41 -11.32 12.51
C LEU A 265 30.73 -9.87 12.11
N SER A 266 32.02 -9.52 12.18
CA SER A 266 32.50 -8.30 11.53
C SER A 266 32.36 -8.45 10.00
N TYR A 267 31.52 -7.63 9.39
CA TYR A 267 31.39 -7.57 7.93
C TYR A 267 32.64 -6.89 7.34
N GLY A 268 33.55 -7.69 6.79
CA GLY A 268 34.73 -7.21 6.06
C GLY A 268 34.38 -6.78 4.63
N GLU A 269 35.03 -5.71 4.14
CA GLU A 269 34.95 -5.30 2.74
C GLU A 269 35.51 -6.38 1.78
N PRO A 270 34.95 -6.51 0.55
CA PRO A 270 35.30 -7.59 -0.35
C PRO A 270 36.76 -7.49 -0.81
N GLY A 271 37.56 -8.52 -0.50
CA GLY A 271 38.97 -8.65 -0.90
C GLY A 271 39.96 -8.96 0.23
N SER A 272 39.52 -8.93 1.49
CA SER A 272 40.34 -9.22 2.68
C SER A 272 40.06 -10.64 3.21
N SER A 273 41.09 -11.49 3.31
CA SER A 273 40.97 -12.79 3.98
C SER A 273 40.81 -12.57 5.49
N SER A 274 39.59 -12.68 6.01
CA SER A 274 39.32 -12.54 7.44
C SER A 274 39.32 -13.92 8.11
N ALA A 275 40.17 -14.10 9.12
CA ALA A 275 40.23 -15.31 9.93
C ALA A 275 39.19 -15.24 11.07
N LEU A 276 38.47 -16.35 11.28
CA LEU A 276 37.48 -16.53 12.34
C LEU A 276 38.20 -16.62 13.70
N THR A 277 37.87 -15.72 14.62
CA THR A 277 38.34 -15.78 16.02
C THR A 277 37.12 -16.10 16.89
N VAL A 278 37.19 -17.19 17.67
CA VAL A 278 36.08 -17.65 18.53
C VAL A 278 36.37 -17.26 19.97
N GLU A 279 35.50 -16.45 20.57
CA GLU A 279 35.56 -16.07 21.98
C GLU A 279 34.37 -16.67 22.75
N HIS A 280 34.61 -17.20 23.96
CA HIS A 280 33.56 -17.78 24.80
C HIS A 280 33.13 -16.77 25.86
N GLN A 281 31.85 -16.39 25.89
CA GLN A 281 31.28 -15.53 26.93
C GLN A 281 30.30 -16.30 27.82
N ALA A 282 30.38 -16.06 29.13
CA ALA A 282 29.47 -16.63 30.12
C ALA A 282 28.37 -15.61 30.48
N GLY A 283 27.10 -16.02 30.33
CA GLY A 283 25.94 -15.31 30.88
C GLY A 283 24.97 -14.74 29.84
N CYS A 284 24.04 -15.58 29.37
CA CYS A 284 22.78 -15.12 28.77
C CYS A 284 21.65 -15.45 29.76
N SER A 285 20.95 -14.41 30.25
CA SER A 285 19.71 -14.53 31.03
C SER A 285 18.51 -14.41 30.10
#